data_AF-A0A832WQH3-F1
#
_entry.id   AF-A0A832WQH3-F1
#
_cell.length_a   1.000
_cell.length_b   1.000
_cell.length_c   1.000
_cell.angle_alpha   90.00
_cell.angle_beta   90.00
_cell.angle_gamma   90.00
#
_symmetry.space_group_name_H-M   'P 1'
#
loop_
_entity.id
_entity.type
_entity.pdbx_description
1 polymer ?
#
loop_
_entity_poly.entity_id
_entity_poly.type
_entity_poly.pdbx_seq_one_letter_code
_entity_poly.pdbx_strand_id
1 'polypeptide(L)'
;MNRQVVKWCVDVGLGLVFLFSAVTGILKLSILWQVPIISSAVLPMALVGDIHDRAGVFLVILVAMHLVLNRGWILSMTKKILAGTADLT
;
A
#
# COMPACT_ATOMS: atom_id res chain seq x y z
N MET A 1 10.49 15.07 -17.53
CA MET A 1 11.05 13.95 -16.72
C MET A 1 10.79 12.64 -17.44
N ASN A 2 11.76 11.72 -17.49
CA ASN A 2 11.60 10.44 -18.18
C ASN A 2 10.45 9.63 -17.54
N ARG A 3 9.47 9.17 -18.34
CA ARG A 3 8.30 8.41 -17.87
C ARG A 3 8.70 7.16 -17.09
N GLN A 4 9.79 6.50 -17.49
CA GLN A 4 10.29 5.32 -16.77
C GLN A 4 10.81 5.67 -15.37
N VAL A 5 11.46 6.82 -15.23
CA VAL A 5 11.90 7.34 -13.92
C VAL A 5 10.70 7.65 -13.03
N VAL A 6 9.65 8.28 -13.59
CA VAL A 6 8.40 8.55 -12.85
C VAL A 6 7.77 7.25 -12.32
N LYS A 7 7.67 6.22 -13.17
CA LYS A 7 7.13 4.91 -12.78
C LYS A 7 7.95 4.29 -11.65
N TRP A 8 9.28 4.28 -11.80
CA TRP A 8 10.18 3.76 -10.79
C TRP A 8 10.04 4.50 -9.44
N CYS A 9 9.97 5.84 -9.45
CA CYS A 9 9.76 6.62 -8.23
C CYS A 9 8.41 6.29 -7.56
N VAL A 10 7.33 6.17 -8.34
CA VAL A 10 6.01 5.80 -7.81
C VAL A 10 6.03 4.40 -7.21
N ASP A 11 6.66 3.43 -7.86
CA ASP A 11 6.73 2.04 -7.39
C ASP A 11 7.56 1.91 -6.11
N VAL A 12 8.69 2.65 -6.01
CA VAL A 12 9.50 2.71 -4.78
C VAL A 12 8.72 3.39 -3.64
N GLY A 13 8.09 4.53 -3.93
CA GLY A 13 7.26 5.23 -2.94
C GLY A 13 6.12 4.36 -2.44
N LEU A 14 5.45 3.65 -3.36
CA LEU A 14 4.40 2.69 -3.04
C LEU A 14 4.90 1.63 -2.07
N GLY A 15 6.05 1.02 -2.36
CA GLY A 15 6.66 -0.01 -1.51
C GLY A 15 6.99 0.52 -0.10
N LEU A 16 7.57 1.72 0.00
CA LEU A 16 7.92 2.32 1.30
C LEU A 16 6.69 2.65 2.15
N VAL A 17 5.68 3.31 1.56
CA VAL A 17 4.45 3.67 2.26
C VAL A 17 3.66 2.42 2.66
N PHE A 18 3.64 1.40 1.80
CA PHE A 18 3.05 0.10 2.12
C PHE A 18 3.73 -0.53 3.35
N LEU A 19 5.06 -0.57 3.38
CA LEU A 19 5.81 -1.16 4.50
C LEU A 19 5.52 -0.40 5.81
N PHE A 20 5.51 0.92 5.75
CA PHE A 20 5.18 1.76 6.90
C PHE A 20 3.74 1.55 7.39
N SER A 21 2.77 1.48 6.47
CA SER A 21 1.38 1.17 6.78
C SER A 21 1.23 -0.23 7.40
N ALA A 22 1.94 -1.23 6.87
CA ALA A 22 1.93 -2.59 7.41
C ALA A 22 2.46 -2.65 8.85
N VAL A 23 3.61 -2.01 9.13
CA VAL A 23 4.19 -1.97 10.49
C VAL A 23 3.23 -1.28 11.47
N THR A 24 2.69 -0.11 11.11
CA THR A 24 1.74 0.62 11.97
C THR A 24 0.44 -0.15 12.19
N GLY A 25 -0.04 -0.89 11.18
CA GLY A 25 -1.21 -1.76 11.28
C GLY A 25 -0.97 -2.97 12.19
N ILE A 26 0.19 -3.63 12.08
CA ILE A 26 0.58 -4.73 12.96
C ILE A 26 0.69 -4.25 14.41
N LEU A 27 1.28 -3.08 14.64
CA LEU A 27 1.34 -2.48 15.98
C LEU A 27 -0.05 -2.18 16.54
N LYS A 28 -0.92 -1.53 15.75
CA LYS A 28 -2.33 -1.27 16.14
C LYS A 28 -3.06 -2.55 16.52
N LEU A 29 -2.91 -3.61 15.73
CA LEU A 29 -3.54 -4.90 15.97
C LEU A 29 -3.01 -5.59 17.23
N SER A 30 -1.69 -5.53 17.44
CA SER A 30 -1.02 -6.12 18.60
C SER A 30 -1.47 -5.44 19.91
N ILE A 31 -1.57 -4.11 19.91
CA ILE A 31 -2.06 -3.35 21.06
C ILE A 31 -3.54 -3.65 21.30
N LEU A 32 -4.37 -3.73 20.26
CA LEU A 32 -5.79 -4.06 20.39
C LEU A 32 -6.02 -5.42 21.07
N TRP A 33 -5.15 -6.40 20.80
CA TRP A 33 -5.23 -7.74 21.39
C TRP A 33 -4.78 -7.81 22.85
N GLN A 34 -3.93 -6.88 23.28
CA GLN A 34 -3.30 -6.89 24.61
C GLN A 34 -4.02 -5.99 25.63
N VAL A 35 -4.89 -5.09 25.18
CA VAL A 35 -5.41 -4.00 26.00
C VAL A 35 -6.88 -4.26 26.41
N PRO A 36 -7.18 -4.43 27.71
CA PRO A 36 -8.56 -4.37 28.19
C PRO A 36 -9.12 -2.96 27.96
N ILE A 37 -10.40 -2.86 27.63
CA ILE A 37 -11.13 -1.67 27.12
C ILE A 37 -10.92 -0.37 27.96
N ILE A 38 -10.37 -0.45 29.18
CA ILE A 38 -10.25 0.64 30.18
C ILE A 38 -8.78 0.90 30.60
N SER A 39 -7.82 0.80 29.68
CA SER A 39 -6.38 0.93 29.99
C SER A 39 -5.77 2.23 29.48
N SER A 40 -4.72 2.72 30.14
CA SER A 40 -3.94 3.91 29.77
C SER A 40 -3.25 3.82 28.39
N ALA A 41 -3.30 2.65 27.74
CA ALA A 41 -2.83 2.43 26.38
C ALA A 41 -3.73 3.04 25.27
N VAL A 42 -4.87 3.65 25.63
CA VAL A 42 -5.76 4.33 24.67
C VAL A 42 -5.07 5.50 23.95
N LEU A 43 -4.23 6.28 24.64
CA LEU A 43 -3.56 7.44 24.05
C LEU A 43 -2.47 7.06 23.04
N PRO A 44 -1.56 6.10 23.32
CA PRO A 44 -0.63 5.56 22.32
C PRO A 44 -1.34 4.89 21.13
N MET A 45 -2.45 4.18 21.37
CA MET A 45 -3.23 3.54 20.30
C MET A 45 -3.84 4.57 19.34
N ALA A 46 -4.35 5.70 19.87
CA ALA A 46 -4.91 6.78 19.05
C ALA A 46 -3.85 7.41 18.13
N LEU A 47 -2.63 7.63 18.65
CA LEU A 47 -1.53 8.19 17.85
C LEU A 47 -1.09 7.23 16.73
N VAL A 48 -0.89 5.94 17.04
CA VAL A 48 -0.55 4.92 16.04
C VAL A 48 -1.66 4.80 14.99
N GLY A 49 -2.92 4.90 15.41
CA GLY A 49 -4.08 4.93 14.53
C GLY A 49 -4.05 6.10 13.55
N ASP A 50 -3.89 7.33 14.03
CA ASP A 50 -3.83 8.54 13.18
C ASP A 50 -2.67 8.47 12.17
N ILE A 51 -1.50 7.97 12.59
CA ILE A 51 -0.36 7.77 11.70
C ILE A 51 -0.67 6.70 10.63
N HIS A 52 -1.26 5.57 11.01
CA HIS A 52 -1.64 4.51 10.09
C HIS A 52 -2.67 4.99 9.05
N ASP A 53 -3.69 5.71 9.50
CA ASP A 53 -4.77 6.17 8.63
C ASP A 53 -4.25 7.19 7.61
N ARG A 54 -3.37 8.11 8.02
CA ARG A 54 -2.68 9.04 7.10
C ARG A 54 -1.79 8.30 6.10
N ALA A 55 -1.02 7.31 6.55
CA ALA A 55 -0.23 6.46 5.65
C ALA A 55 -1.11 5.71 4.65
N GLY A 56 -2.28 5.24 5.07
CA GLY A 56 -3.29 4.64 4.21
C GLY A 56 -3.77 5.59 3.11
N VAL A 57 -4.05 6.86 3.43
CA VAL A 57 -4.43 7.87 2.43
C VAL A 57 -3.32 8.07 1.38
N PHE A 58 -2.06 8.21 1.80
CA PHE A 58 -0.94 8.30 0.87
C PHE A 58 -0.79 7.04 0.01
N LEU A 59 -1.02 5.86 0.60
CA LEU A 59 -0.96 4.60 -0.12
C LEU A 59 -2.02 4.53 -1.23
N VAL A 60 -3.25 4.97 -0.96
CA VAL A 60 -4.34 5.01 -1.96
C VAL A 60 -3.94 5.88 -3.16
N ILE A 61 -3.36 7.05 -2.91
CA ILE A 61 -2.91 7.97 -3.97
C ILE A 61 -1.82 7.31 -4.81
N LEU A 62 -0.81 6.69 -4.18
CA LEU A 62 0.28 6.01 -4.87
C LEU A 62 -0.21 4.81 -5.68
N VAL A 63 -1.16 4.02 -5.15
CA VAL A 63 -1.80 2.92 -5.89
C VAL A 63 -2.51 3.45 -7.12
N ALA A 64 -3.30 4.53 -7.00
CA ALA A 64 -3.99 5.12 -8.14
C ALA A 64 -2.99 5.58 -9.23
N MET A 65 -1.91 6.25 -8.83
CA MET A 65 -0.83 6.64 -9.75
C MET A 65 -0.17 5.43 -10.41
N HIS A 66 0.17 4.39 -9.64
CA HIS A 66 0.75 3.15 -10.13
C HIS A 66 -0.14 2.50 -11.20
N LEU A 67 -1.44 2.37 -10.93
CA LEU A 67 -2.41 1.79 -11.85
C LEU A 67 -2.52 2.60 -13.14
N VAL A 68 -2.65 3.93 -13.05
CA VAL A 68 -2.76 4.80 -14.24
C VAL A 68 -1.49 4.74 -15.10
N LEU A 69 -0.31 4.76 -14.48
CA LEU A 69 0.97 4.70 -15.18
C LEU A 69 1.24 3.32 -15.81
N ASN A 70 0.76 2.24 -15.18
CA ASN A 70 0.95 0.87 -15.63
C ASN A 70 -0.23 0.27 -16.42
N ARG A 71 -1.32 1.02 -16.63
CA ARG A 71 -2.57 0.53 -17.26
C ARG A 71 -2.38 -0.28 -18.54
N GLY A 72 -1.48 0.14 -19.43
CA GLY A 72 -1.26 -0.53 -20.71
C GLY A 72 -0.62 -1.92 -20.53
N TRP A 73 0.31 -2.03 -19.57
CA TRP A 73 0.91 -3.30 -19.20
C TRP A 73 -0.11 -4.20 -18.51
N ILE A 74 -0.90 -3.66 -17.58
CA ILE A 74 -1.95 -4.41 -16.87
C ILE A 74 -2.93 -5.01 -17.87
N LEU A 75 -3.51 -4.20 -18.76
CA LEU A 75 -4.45 -4.67 -19.78
C LEU A 75 -3.83 -5.71 -20.72
N SER A 76 -2.56 -5.53 -21.09
CA SER A 76 -1.84 -6.51 -21.92
C SER A 76 -1.67 -7.84 -21.19
N MET A 77 -1.24 -7.83 -19.93
CA MET A 77 -1.07 -9.05 -19.13
C MET A 77 -2.40 -9.73 -18.84
N THR A 78 -3.45 -8.97 -18.48
CA THR A 78 -4.79 -9.53 -18.27
C THR A 78 -5.29 -10.26 -19.52
N LYS A 79 -5.10 -9.68 -20.72
CA LYS A 79 -5.45 -10.35 -21.98
C LYS A 79 -4.67 -11.64 -22.20
N LYS A 80 -3.35 -11.64 -21.95
CA LYS A 80 -2.51 -12.84 -22.08
C LYS A 80 -2.94 -13.95 -21.12
N ILE A 81 -3.21 -13.61 -19.87
CA ILE A 81 -3.68 -14.56 -18.85
C ILE A 81 -5.02 -15.16 -19.26
N LEU A 82 -5.98 -14.34 -19.67
CA LEU A 82 -7.30 -14.81 -20.12
C LEU A 82 -7.22 -15.66 -21.41
N ALA A 83 -6.26 -15.39 -22.28
CA ALA A 83 -6.04 -16.16 -23.50
C ALA A 83 -5.18 -17.43 -23.27
N GLY A 84 -4.65 -17.65 -22.07
CA GLY A 84 -3.74 -18.77 -21.77
C GLY A 84 -2.38 -18.68 -22.46
N THR A 85 -1.94 -17.48 -22.84
CA THR A 85 -0.68 -17.24 -23.59
C THR A 85 0.38 -16.52 -22.77
N ALA A 86 0.20 -16.43 -21.44
CA ALA A 86 1.10 -15.72 -20.55
C ALA A 86 2.54 -16.29 -20.56
N ASP A 87 2.68 -17.61 -20.73
CA ASP A 87 3.97 -18.31 -20.69
C ASP A 87 4.69 -18.39 -22.05
N LEU A 88 4.07 -17.86 -23.12
CA LEU A 88 4.55 -17.98 -24.51
C LEU A 88 5.35 -16.76 -24.98
N THR A 89 5.70 -15.83 -24.08
CA THR A 89 6.49 -14.61 -24.37
C THR A 89 7.65 -14.45 -23.44
#